data_AF-A0AA94KZ43-F1
#
_entry.id   AF-A0AA94KZ43-F1
#
_cell.length_a   1.000
_cell.length_b   1.000
_cell.length_c   1.000
_cell.angle_alpha   90.00
_cell.angle_beta   90.00
_cell.angle_gamma   90.00
#
_symmetry.space_group_name_H-M   'P 1'
#
loop_
_entity.id
_entity.type
_entity.pdbx_description
1 polymer ?
#
loop_
_entity_poly.entity_id
_entity_poly.type
_entity_poly.pdbx_seq_one_letter_code
_entity_poly.pdbx_strand_id
1 'polypeptide(L)'
;MTELPWVIDTRAKTRRRNPVWGILALVAAALCGASFLLAIGVSWIDLDGLVVWLLPVWGIITLLGLAFAITASVKRGSANLTMAAIAGGLLVISNPVVFLIIGFALGLLQ
;
A
#
# COMPACT_ATOMS: atom_id res chain seq x y z
N MET A 1 -7.54 14.53 -43.92
CA MET A 1 -6.96 15.57 -43.04
C MET A 1 -5.92 14.91 -42.15
N THR A 2 -4.65 15.16 -42.39
CA THR A 2 -3.54 14.67 -41.56
C THR A 2 -3.35 15.62 -40.38
N GLU A 3 -3.44 15.12 -39.15
CA GLU A 3 -3.23 15.94 -37.95
C GLU A 3 -1.82 16.56 -37.97
N LEU A 4 -1.72 17.83 -37.56
CA LEU A 4 -0.45 18.57 -37.56
C LEU A 4 0.56 17.95 -36.57
N PRO A 5 1.87 17.90 -36.88
CA PRO A 5 2.88 17.21 -36.08
C PRO A 5 2.91 17.65 -34.59
N TRP A 6 2.78 18.95 -34.34
CA TRP A 6 2.77 19.51 -32.98
C TRP A 6 1.55 19.08 -32.15
N VAL A 7 0.42 18.71 -32.79
CA VAL A 7 -0.77 18.16 -32.12
C VAL A 7 -0.52 16.72 -31.68
N ILE A 8 0.22 15.94 -32.48
CA ILE A 8 0.61 14.57 -32.15
C ILE A 8 1.59 14.57 -30.98
N ASP A 9 2.60 15.45 -31.01
CA ASP A 9 3.60 15.57 -29.94
C ASP A 9 3.00 16.07 -28.62
N THR A 10 2.07 17.02 -28.66
CA THR A 10 1.39 17.51 -27.45
C THR A 10 0.49 16.45 -26.83
N ARG A 11 -0.27 15.68 -27.64
CA ARG A 11 -1.05 14.52 -27.17
C ARG A 11 -0.16 13.41 -26.62
N ALA A 12 0.99 13.14 -27.24
CA ALA A 12 1.95 12.14 -26.78
C ALA A 12 2.59 12.53 -25.44
N LYS A 13 2.95 13.82 -25.24
CA LYS A 13 3.45 14.35 -23.96
C LYS A 13 2.41 14.28 -22.85
N THR A 14 1.14 14.62 -23.13
CA THR A 14 0.05 14.48 -22.14
C THR A 14 -0.27 13.01 -21.81
N ARG A 15 0.13 12.06 -22.67
CA ARG A 15 -0.05 10.61 -22.43
C ARG A 15 0.97 10.00 -21.47
N ARG A 16 2.12 10.64 -21.23
CA ARG A 16 3.08 10.21 -20.19
C ARG A 16 2.48 10.49 -18.81
N ARG A 17 1.64 9.58 -18.34
CA ARG A 17 1.05 9.65 -17.00
C ARG A 17 2.09 9.22 -15.97
N ASN A 18 2.40 10.12 -15.05
CA ASN A 18 3.41 9.90 -14.03
C ASN A 18 2.98 8.77 -13.05
N PRO A 19 3.80 7.71 -12.87
CA PRO A 19 3.49 6.58 -11.99
C PRO A 19 3.70 6.84 -10.49
N VAL A 20 4.07 8.05 -10.07
CA VAL A 20 4.42 8.39 -8.67
C VAL A 20 3.40 7.87 -7.65
N TRP A 21 2.10 7.97 -7.92
CA TRP A 21 1.08 7.52 -6.96
C TRP A 21 1.05 6.00 -6.78
N GLY A 22 1.24 5.23 -7.85
CA GLY A 22 1.36 3.78 -7.76
C GLY A 22 2.63 3.37 -7.01
N ILE A 23 3.74 4.09 -7.21
CA ILE A 23 5.00 3.85 -6.47
C ILE A 23 4.81 4.14 -4.99
N LEU A 24 4.21 5.28 -4.62
CA LEU A 24 3.92 5.63 -3.22
C LEU A 24 3.00 4.60 -2.56
N ALA A 25 1.99 4.10 -3.28
CA ALA A 25 1.13 3.02 -2.80
C ALA A 25 1.89 1.74 -2.52
N LEU A 26 2.80 1.33 -3.42
CA LEU A 26 3.65 0.15 -3.21
C LEU A 26 4.61 0.31 -2.04
N VAL A 27 5.23 1.48 -1.88
CA VAL A 27 6.14 1.75 -0.75
C VAL A 27 5.39 1.65 0.57
N ALA A 28 4.22 2.27 0.67
CA ALA A 28 3.39 2.18 1.87
C ALA A 28 2.92 0.74 2.14
N ALA A 29 2.54 -0.02 1.10
CA ALA A 29 2.18 -1.43 1.22
C ALA A 29 3.34 -2.31 1.67
N ALA A 30 4.56 -2.04 1.18
CA ALA A 30 5.77 -2.74 1.61
C ALA A 30 6.10 -2.46 3.08
N LEU A 31 5.94 -1.20 3.53
CA LEU A 31 6.08 -0.83 4.94
C LEU A 31 5.05 -1.55 5.82
N CYS A 32 3.79 -1.65 5.39
CA CYS A 32 2.78 -2.43 6.12
C CYS A 32 3.15 -3.92 6.20
N GLY A 33 3.64 -4.51 5.10
CA GLY A 33 4.14 -5.88 5.09
C GLY A 33 5.31 -6.08 6.06
N ALA A 34 6.23 -5.12 6.14
CA ALA A 34 7.32 -5.15 7.11
C ALA A 34 6.80 -5.06 8.55
N SER A 35 5.84 -4.19 8.84
CA SER A 35 5.19 -4.10 10.15
C SER A 35 4.50 -5.42 10.54
N PHE A 36 3.85 -6.09 9.60
CA PHE A 36 3.24 -7.41 9.84
C PHE A 36 4.27 -8.47 10.22
N LEU A 37 5.39 -8.57 9.48
CA LEU A 37 6.46 -9.52 9.77
C LEU A 37 7.15 -9.21 11.12
N LEU A 38 7.34 -7.93 11.42
CA LEU A 38 7.87 -7.49 12.72
C LEU A 38 6.92 -7.86 13.84
N ALA A 39 5.61 -7.62 13.70
CA ALA A 39 4.62 -7.97 14.71
C ALA A 39 4.60 -9.47 15.00
N ILE A 40 4.71 -10.32 13.97
CA ILE A 40 4.91 -11.76 14.14
C ILE A 40 6.21 -12.03 14.89
N GLY A 41 7.35 -11.50 14.44
CA GLY A 41 8.63 -11.76 15.11
C GLY A 41 8.63 -11.37 16.59
N VAL A 42 7.98 -10.25 16.93
CA VAL A 42 7.87 -9.72 18.29
C VAL A 42 6.92 -10.56 19.16
N SER A 43 5.83 -11.09 18.60
CA SER A 43 4.91 -11.97 19.35
C SER A 43 5.52 -13.34 19.67
N TRP A 44 6.59 -13.76 19.00
CA TRP A 44 7.30 -15.00 19.30
C TRP A 44 8.32 -14.85 20.46
N ILE A 45 8.60 -13.62 20.88
CA ILE A 45 9.54 -13.30 21.96
C ILE A 45 8.84 -12.59 23.13
N ASP A 46 7.52 -12.79 23.25
CA ASP A 46 6.66 -12.30 24.34
C ASP A 46 6.73 -10.77 24.58
N LEU A 47 6.94 -9.99 23.52
CA LEU A 47 7.01 -8.53 23.56
C LEU A 47 5.70 -7.87 23.10
N ASP A 48 4.56 -8.40 23.54
CA ASP A 48 3.22 -7.98 23.08
C ASP A 48 2.94 -6.51 23.30
N GLY A 49 3.46 -5.93 24.39
CA GLY A 49 3.34 -4.50 24.68
C GLY A 49 3.96 -3.59 23.60
N LEU A 50 5.03 -4.05 22.94
CA LEU A 50 5.65 -3.33 21.82
C LEU A 50 4.77 -3.36 20.56
N VAL A 51 4.11 -4.50 20.30
CA VAL A 51 3.17 -4.63 19.19
C VAL A 51 2.00 -3.68 19.37
N VAL A 52 1.41 -3.66 20.57
CA VAL A 52 0.30 -2.76 20.90
C VAL A 52 0.71 -1.29 20.72
N TRP A 53 1.93 -0.92 21.11
CA TRP A 53 2.44 0.43 20.93
C TRP A 53 2.65 0.82 19.46
N LEU A 54 3.01 -0.13 18.59
CA LEU A 54 3.22 0.09 17.16
C LEU A 54 1.93 0.07 16.32
N LEU A 55 0.82 -0.46 16.84
CA LEU A 55 -0.48 -0.54 16.13
C LEU A 55 -0.95 0.81 15.54
N PRO A 56 -0.88 1.95 16.25
CA PRO A 56 -1.30 3.23 15.70
C PRO A 56 -0.45 3.66 14.50
N VAL A 57 0.87 3.48 14.58
CA VAL A 57 1.80 3.81 13.50
C VAL A 57 1.51 2.95 12.27
N TRP A 58 1.32 1.65 12.48
CA TRP A 58 0.95 0.73 11.41
C TRP A 58 -0.40 1.08 10.77
N GLY A 59 -1.39 1.45 11.58
CA GLY A 59 -2.70 1.93 11.09
C GLY A 59 -2.56 3.16 10.19
N ILE A 60 -1.75 4.14 10.58
CA ILE A 60 -1.49 5.35 9.77
C ILE A 60 -0.85 5.01 8.43
N ILE A 61 0.16 4.14 8.41
CA ILE A 61 0.82 3.72 7.17
C ILE A 61 -0.18 3.00 6.26
N THR A 62 -1.06 2.17 6.83
CA THR A 62 -2.11 1.46 6.08
C THR A 62 -3.09 2.44 5.43
N LEU A 63 -3.55 3.45 6.17
CA LEU A 63 -4.46 4.49 5.66
C LEU A 63 -3.80 5.35 4.56
N LEU A 64 -2.53 5.72 4.74
CA LEU A 64 -1.76 6.45 3.71
C LEU A 64 -1.59 5.60 2.45
N GLY A 65 -1.24 4.33 2.58
CA GLY A 65 -1.12 3.40 1.46
C GLY A 65 -2.44 3.26 0.69
N LEU A 66 -3.56 3.16 1.41
CA LEU A 66 -4.88 3.11 0.81
C LEU A 66 -5.21 4.40 0.06
N ALA A 67 -4.94 5.57 0.65
CA ALA A 67 -5.14 6.86 0.00
C ALA A 67 -4.30 6.99 -1.29
N PHE A 68 -3.05 6.53 -1.28
CA PHE A 68 -2.19 6.50 -2.46
C PHE A 68 -2.70 5.52 -3.52
N ALA A 69 -3.17 4.34 -3.13
CA ALA A 69 -3.74 3.35 -4.06
C ALA A 69 -5.00 3.88 -4.75
N ILE A 70 -5.91 4.50 -4.00
CA ILE A 70 -7.11 5.17 -4.54
C ILE A 70 -6.70 6.31 -5.47
N THR A 71 -5.73 7.13 -5.08
CA THR A 71 -5.26 8.25 -5.92
C THR A 71 -4.64 7.73 -7.22
N ALA A 72 -3.89 6.62 -7.17
CA ALA A 72 -3.32 5.96 -8.33
C ALA A 72 -4.42 5.40 -9.27
N SER A 73 -5.48 4.80 -8.73
CA SER A 73 -6.60 4.31 -9.56
C SER A 73 -7.35 5.46 -10.24
N VAL A 74 -7.55 6.58 -9.53
CA VAL A 74 -8.24 7.78 -10.06
C VAL A 74 -7.44 8.47 -11.15
N LYS A 75 -6.11 8.63 -11.00
CA LYS A 75 -5.28 9.30 -12.03
C LYS A 75 -5.17 8.52 -13.33
N ARG A 76 -5.65 7.26 -13.35
CA ARG A 76 -5.82 6.33 -14.49
C ARG A 76 -4.52 6.14 -15.29
N GLY A 77 -4.14 4.91 -15.54
CA GLY A 77 -2.93 4.59 -16.30
C GLY A 77 -2.53 3.18 -15.96
N SER A 78 -2.21 2.36 -16.96
CA SER A 78 -2.01 0.91 -16.76
C SER A 78 -1.04 0.64 -15.61
N ALA A 79 0.11 1.33 -15.57
CA ALA A 79 1.09 1.21 -14.50
C ALA A 79 0.57 1.63 -13.11
N ASN A 80 -0.14 2.76 -13.00
CA ASN A 80 -0.71 3.19 -11.72
C ASN A 80 -1.78 2.20 -11.23
N LEU A 81 -2.58 1.66 -12.14
CA LEU A 81 -3.67 0.74 -11.82
C LEU A 81 -3.14 -0.63 -11.37
N THR A 82 -2.12 -1.16 -12.06
CA THR A 82 -1.48 -2.43 -11.67
C THR A 82 -0.80 -2.30 -10.31
N MET A 83 -0.04 -1.22 -10.09
CA MET A 83 0.60 -0.98 -8.79
C MET A 83 -0.41 -0.77 -7.67
N ALA A 84 -1.51 -0.06 -7.93
CA ALA A 84 -2.60 0.11 -6.97
C ALA A 84 -3.28 -1.23 -6.61
N ALA A 85 -3.47 -2.12 -7.58
CA ALA A 85 -4.04 -3.44 -7.35
C ALA A 85 -3.13 -4.31 -6.49
N ILE A 86 -1.82 -4.31 -6.78
CA ILE A 86 -0.81 -5.04 -5.99
C ILE A 86 -0.74 -4.47 -4.57
N ALA A 87 -0.65 -3.14 -4.43
CA ALA A 87 -0.64 -2.47 -3.15
C ALA A 87 -1.92 -2.76 -2.35
N GLY A 88 -3.09 -2.74 -2.98
CA GLY A 88 -4.36 -3.08 -2.36
C GLY A 88 -4.37 -4.51 -1.80
N GLY A 89 -3.92 -5.49 -2.57
CA GLY A 89 -3.80 -6.88 -2.10
C GLY A 89 -2.86 -7.01 -0.90
N LEU A 90 -1.68 -6.37 -0.96
CA LEU A 90 -0.72 -6.35 0.15
C LEU A 90 -1.30 -5.69 1.40
N LEU A 91 -1.99 -4.55 1.27
CA LEU A 91 -2.59 -3.82 2.40
C LEU A 91 -3.72 -4.60 3.07
N VAL A 92 -4.48 -5.42 2.33
CA VAL A 92 -5.49 -6.30 2.90
C VAL A 92 -4.85 -7.37 3.78
N ILE A 93 -3.79 -8.02 3.27
CA ILE A 93 -3.10 -9.10 4.00
C ILE A 93 -2.33 -8.55 5.21
N SER A 94 -1.62 -7.43 5.02
CA SER A 94 -0.82 -6.76 6.05
C SER A 94 -1.62 -5.76 6.89
N ASN A 95 -2.95 -5.92 6.96
CA ASN A 95 -3.78 -5.07 7.77
C ASN A 95 -3.55 -5.39 9.27
N PRO A 96 -3.37 -4.39 10.13
CA PRO A 96 -3.21 -4.62 11.58
C PRO A 96 -4.37 -5.42 12.19
N VAL A 97 -5.59 -5.26 11.68
CA VAL A 97 -6.77 -6.02 12.13
C VAL A 97 -6.63 -7.51 11.80
N VAL A 98 -6.07 -7.86 10.64
CA VAL A 98 -5.83 -9.27 10.26
C VAL A 98 -4.82 -9.91 11.21
N PHE A 99 -3.76 -9.19 11.55
CA PHE A 99 -2.81 -9.65 12.56
C PHE A 99 -3.47 -9.85 13.93
N LEU A 100 -4.29 -8.91 14.39
CA LEU A 100 -5.01 -9.05 15.67
C LEU A 100 -5.90 -10.30 15.68
N ILE A 101 -6.66 -10.54 14.60
CA ILE A 101 -7.53 -11.74 14.48
C ILE A 101 -6.69 -13.02 14.57
N ILE A 102 -5.57 -13.08 13.83
CA ILE A 102 -4.66 -14.24 13.85
C ILE A 102 -4.02 -14.41 15.24
N GLY A 103 -3.52 -13.32 15.83
CA GLY A 103 -2.86 -13.31 17.13
C GLY A 103 -3.78 -13.79 18.25
N PHE A 104 -5.03 -13.31 18.29
CA PHE A 104 -6.03 -13.81 19.24
C PHE A 104 -6.42 -15.27 18.97
N ALA A 105 -6.65 -15.65 17.71
CA ALA A 105 -7.04 -17.01 17.35
C ALA A 105 -5.96 -18.05 17.68
N LEU A 106 -4.69 -17.66 17.59
CA LEU A 106 -3.54 -18.51 17.92
C LEU A 106 -3.11 -18.41 19.40
N GLY A 107 -3.75 -17.55 20.20
CA GLY A 107 -3.37 -17.32 21.60
C GLY A 107 -2.02 -16.62 21.79
N LEU A 108 -1.51 -15.95 20.74
CA LEU A 108 -0.25 -15.20 20.75
C LEU A 108 -0.39 -13.80 21.37
N LEU A 109 -1.62 -13.33 21.57
CA LEU A 109 -1.93 -12.06 22.25
C LEU A 109 -2.93 -12.37 23.36
N GLN A 110 -2.63 -11.95 24.60
CA GLN A 110 -3.45 -12.18 25.81
C GLN A 110 -3.97 -10.86 26.38
#